data_AF-A0A9X1TS28-F1
#
_entry.id   AF-A0A9X1TS28-F1
#
_cell.length_a   1.000
_cell.length_b   1.000
_cell.length_c   1.000
_cell.angle_alpha   90.00
_cell.angle_beta   90.00
_cell.angle_gamma   90.00
#
_symmetry.space_group_name_H-M   'P 1'
#
loop_
_entity.id
_entity.type
_entity.pdbx_description
1 polymer ?
#
loop_
_entity_poly.entity_id
_entity_poly.type
_entity_poly.pdbx_seq_one_letter_code
_entity_poly.pdbx_strand_id
1 'polypeptide(L)'
;LTEARPDLAPSVDAVFADALAKSPDDRHDSCLAFVADLRAAMTGGPAGGRPATAVDHKVVGAPEAPAKEPPKPPPRWAEPVFRQ
;
A
#
# COMPACT_ATOMS: atom_id res chain seq x y z
N LEU A 1 12.06 -16.47 0.95
CA LEU A 1 12.36 -15.09 1.37
C LEU A 1 13.08 -15.09 2.72
N THR A 2 12.77 -16.04 3.60
CA THR A 2 13.47 -16.31 4.86
C THR A 2 15.01 -16.40 4.76
N GLU A 3 15.58 -16.96 3.68
CA GLU A 3 17.05 -17.00 3.51
C GLU A 3 17.68 -15.59 3.40
N ALA A 4 17.03 -14.68 2.67
CA ALA A 4 17.52 -13.31 2.50
C ALA A 4 17.08 -12.37 3.64
N ARG A 5 15.97 -12.70 4.31
CA ARG A 5 15.34 -11.91 5.38
C ARG A 5 14.90 -12.81 6.53
N PRO A 6 15.86 -13.36 7.31
CA PRO A 6 15.57 -14.28 8.41
C PRO A 6 14.88 -13.60 9.60
N ASP A 7 14.85 -12.26 9.62
CA ASP A 7 14.14 -11.44 10.60
C ASP A 7 12.62 -11.44 10.44
N LEU A 8 12.12 -11.87 9.27
CA LEU A 8 10.69 -11.91 8.98
C LEU A 8 10.04 -13.22 9.43
N ALA A 9 8.77 -13.14 9.79
CA ALA A 9 7.99 -14.34 10.13
C ALA A 9 7.91 -15.29 8.91
N PRO A 10 8.10 -16.61 9.08
CA PRO A 10 8.05 -17.58 7.98
C PRO A 10 6.72 -17.58 7.20
N SER A 11 5.61 -17.18 7.86
CA SER A 11 4.29 -16.99 7.26
C SER A 11 4.29 -16.01 6.07
N VAL A 12 5.26 -15.09 6.02
CA VAL A 12 5.39 -14.11 4.94
C VAL A 12 5.86 -14.76 3.63
N ASP A 13 6.53 -15.92 3.68
CA ASP A 13 6.99 -16.61 2.46
C ASP A 13 5.81 -17.00 1.54
N ALA A 14 4.67 -17.43 2.10
CA ALA A 14 3.49 -17.81 1.33
C ALA A 14 2.86 -16.60 0.61
N VAL A 15 2.72 -15.47 1.30
CA VAL A 15 2.18 -14.23 0.72
C VAL A 15 3.03 -13.75 -0.46
N PHE A 16 4.36 -13.85 -0.35
CA PHE A 16 5.25 -13.48 -1.46
C PHE A 16 5.25 -14.50 -2.59
N ALA A 17 4.99 -15.78 -2.32
CA ALA A 17 4.83 -16.79 -3.37
C ALA A 17 3.64 -16.46 -4.27
N ASP A 18 2.50 -16.11 -3.67
CA ASP A 18 1.27 -15.74 -4.40
C ASP A 18 1.45 -14.40 -5.12
N ALA A 19 1.96 -13.36 -4.45
CA ALA A 19 2.18 -12.04 -5.06
C ALA A 19 3.12 -12.08 -6.28
N LEU A 20 4.12 -12.96 -6.27
CA LEU A 20 5.12 -13.11 -7.33
C LEU A 20 4.81 -14.26 -8.29
N ALA A 21 3.64 -14.90 -8.16
CA ALA A 21 3.23 -16.01 -8.99
C ALA A 21 3.30 -15.65 -10.48
N LYS A 22 3.68 -16.64 -11.30
CA LYS A 22 3.85 -16.42 -12.74
C LYS A 22 2.52 -16.37 -13.46
N SER A 23 1.57 -17.20 -13.03
CA SER A 23 0.17 -17.08 -13.46
C SER A 23 -0.47 -15.88 -12.77
N PRO A 24 -1.26 -15.05 -13.49
CA PRO A 24 -2.06 -14.00 -12.86
C PRO A 24 -3.16 -14.56 -11.96
N ASP A 25 -3.71 -15.74 -12.27
CA ASP A 25 -4.79 -16.36 -11.50
C ASP A 25 -4.34 -16.87 -10.12
N ASP A 26 -3.03 -17.09 -9.95
CA ASP A 26 -2.42 -17.51 -8.69
C ASP A 26 -1.97 -16.30 -7.83
N ARG A 27 -2.13 -15.07 -8.35
CA ARG A 27 -1.82 -13.84 -7.59
C ARG A 27 -3.01 -13.39 -6.79
N HIS A 28 -2.75 -12.48 -5.84
CA HIS A 28 -3.82 -11.74 -5.19
C HIS A 28 -4.67 -10.95 -6.21
N ASP A 29 -5.99 -11.05 -6.07
CA ASP A 29 -6.99 -10.37 -6.91
C ASP A 29 -6.81 -8.85 -6.98
N SER A 30 -6.20 -8.25 -5.95
CA SER A 30 -5.90 -6.82 -5.90
C SER A 30 -4.73 -6.51 -4.97
N CYS A 31 -4.18 -5.30 -5.14
CA CYS A 31 -3.16 -4.77 -4.23
C CYS A 31 -3.64 -4.70 -2.76
N LEU A 32 -4.95 -4.46 -2.55
CA LEU A 32 -5.50 -4.36 -1.20
C LEU A 32 -5.57 -5.73 -0.53
N ALA A 33 -5.96 -6.78 -1.28
CA ALA A 33 -5.96 -8.16 -0.80
C ALA A 33 -4.55 -8.59 -0.35
N PHE A 34 -3.53 -8.34 -1.18
CA PHE A 34 -2.13 -8.58 -0.82
C PHE A 34 -1.72 -7.91 0.50
N VAL A 35 -2.03 -6.63 0.68
CA VAL A 35 -1.64 -5.89 1.91
C VAL A 35 -2.39 -6.40 3.14
N ALA A 36 -3.64 -6.84 2.98
CA ALA A 36 -4.40 -7.45 4.07
C ALA A 36 -3.74 -8.76 4.55
N ASP A 37 -3.39 -9.64 3.60
CA ASP A 37 -2.75 -10.93 3.89
C ASP A 37 -1.35 -10.75 4.46
N LEU A 38 -0.55 -9.82 3.92
CA LEU A 38 0.77 -9.50 4.45
C LEU A 38 0.69 -8.99 5.90
N ARG A 39 -0.28 -8.11 6.21
CA ARG A 39 -0.46 -7.62 7.58
C ARG A 39 -0.85 -8.75 8.54
N ALA A 40 -1.77 -9.63 8.13
CA ALA A 40 -2.14 -10.81 8.92
C ALA A 40 -0.92 -11.70 9.20
N ALA A 41 -0.14 -12.00 8.16
CA ALA A 41 1.05 -12.85 8.25
C ALA A 41 2.10 -12.29 9.21
N MET A 42 2.30 -10.97 9.25
CA MET A 42 3.24 -10.31 10.18
C MET A 42 2.75 -10.28 11.63
N THR A 43 1.44 -10.20 11.88
CA THR A 43 0.89 -10.07 13.25
C THR A 43 0.55 -11.41 13.92
N GLY A 44 0.71 -12.54 13.22
CA GLY A 44 0.51 -13.89 13.79
C GLY A 44 -0.95 -14.22 14.13
N GLY A 45 -1.92 -13.52 13.54
CA GLY A 45 -3.35 -13.74 13.75
C GLY A 45 -4.17 -13.33 12.52
N PRO A 46 -5.43 -13.77 12.41
CA PRO A 46 -6.32 -13.30 11.34
C PRO A 46 -6.34 -11.78 11.39
N ALA A 47 -6.27 -11.12 10.22
CA ALA A 47 -6.41 -9.66 10.13
C ALA A 47 -7.75 -9.26 10.74
N GLY A 48 -7.75 -8.94 12.03
CA GLY A 48 -8.93 -8.56 12.78
C GLY A 48 -9.49 -7.26 12.20
N GLY A 49 -10.54 -7.41 11.39
CA GLY A 49 -11.67 -6.48 11.32
C GLY A 49 -11.36 -5.01 11.01
N ARG A 50 -10.31 -4.68 10.27
CA ARG A 50 -10.22 -3.33 9.68
C ARG A 50 -10.95 -3.36 8.33
N PRO A 51 -12.04 -2.59 8.17
CA PRO A 51 -12.71 -2.51 6.88
C PRO A 51 -11.71 -2.00 5.84
N ALA A 52 -11.79 -2.53 4.61
CA ALA A 52 -10.89 -2.19 3.50
C ALA A 52 -10.79 -0.68 3.22
N THR A 53 -11.76 0.10 3.71
CA THR A 53 -11.86 1.56 3.56
C THR A 53 -11.22 2.37 4.70
N ALA A 54 -10.67 1.74 5.74
CA ALA A 54 -10.06 2.46 6.86
C ALA A 54 -8.64 2.94 6.52
N VAL A 55 -8.51 4.21 6.14
CA VAL A 55 -7.22 4.89 5.99
C VAL A 55 -6.83 5.55 7.32
N ASP A 56 -5.68 5.17 7.87
CA ASP A 56 -5.07 5.90 8.99
C ASP A 56 -4.57 7.26 8.46
N HIS A 57 -5.33 8.34 8.70
CA HIS A 57 -4.99 9.70 8.24
C HIS A 57 -3.78 10.32 8.92
N LYS A 58 -3.20 9.66 9.93
CA LYS A 58 -2.06 10.18 10.68
C LYS A 58 -0.76 9.73 10.02
N VAL A 59 -0.28 10.50 9.05
CA VAL A 59 1.14 10.45 8.64
C VAL A 59 1.96 10.91 9.83
N VAL A 60 2.62 9.98 10.52
CA VAL A 60 3.61 10.33 11.56
C VAL A 60 4.76 11.05 10.86
N GLY A 61 4.85 12.37 11.05
CA GLY A 61 5.90 13.22 10.49
C GLY A 61 5.46 14.30 9.49
N ALA A 62 4.16 14.45 9.20
CA ALA A 62 3.70 15.61 8.44
C ALA A 62 3.69 16.86 9.35
N PRO A 63 4.48 17.92 9.04
CA PRO A 63 4.33 19.18 9.75
C PRO A 63 2.93 19.74 9.49
N GLU A 64 2.32 20.30 10.53
CA GLU A 64 1.05 21.02 10.45
C GLU A 64 1.22 22.15 9.43
N ALA A 65 0.65 21.98 8.23
CA ALA A 65 0.93 22.86 7.10
C ALA A 65 0.48 24.29 7.42
N PRO A 66 1.35 25.31 7.28
CA PRO A 66 0.91 26.70 7.37
C PRO A 66 -0.09 27.00 6.24
N ALA A 67 -0.96 27.98 6.48
CA ALA A 67 -2.09 28.33 5.63
C ALA A 67 -1.75 28.42 4.12
N LYS A 68 -2.33 27.48 3.36
CA LYS A 68 -2.60 27.42 1.90
C LYS A 68 -1.98 28.53 1.05
N GLU A 69 -0.74 28.34 0.61
CA GLU A 69 -0.31 28.92 -0.67
C GLU A 69 -1.13 28.30 -1.81
N PRO A 70 -1.54 29.09 -2.83
CA PRO A 70 -2.20 28.52 -4.00
C PRO A 70 -1.25 27.52 -4.67
N PRO A 71 -1.79 26.41 -5.21
CA PRO A 71 -0.96 25.43 -5.92
C PRO A 71 -0.22 26.11 -7.08
N LYS A 72 1.02 25.67 -7.32
CA LYS A 72 1.80 26.14 -8.47
C LYS A 72 1.00 25.95 -9.75
N PRO A 73 1.04 26.89 -10.70
CA PRO A 73 0.33 26.74 -11.96
C PRO A 73 0.83 25.49 -12.71
N PRO A 74 -0.05 24.86 -13.50
CA PRO A 74 0.33 23.68 -14.25
C PRO A 74 1.48 23.99 -15.22
N PRO A 75 2.36 23.01 -15.50
CA PRO A 75 3.37 23.17 -16.53
C PRO A 75 2.72 23.39 -17.91
N ARG A 76 3.43 24.05 -18.83
CA ARG A 76 2.89 24.47 -20.14
C ARG A 76 2.25 23.33 -20.94
N TRP A 77 2.77 22.11 -20.80
CA TRP A 77 2.22 20.94 -21.49
C TRP A 77 0.84 20.52 -20.97
N ALA A 78 0.49 20.88 -19.73
CA ALA A 78 -0.77 20.50 -19.07
C ALA A 78 -1.85 21.58 -19.15
N GLU A 79 -1.52 22.81 -19.56
CA GLU A 79 -2.46 23.94 -19.64
C GLU A 79 -3.79 23.65 -20.35
N PRO A 80 -3.85 22.87 -21.47
CA PRO A 80 -5.12 22.59 -22.15
C PRO A 80 -6.17 21.87 -21.31
N VAL A 81 -5.76 21.13 -20.26
CA VAL A 81 -6.67 20.36 -19.40
C VAL A 81 -7.35 21.24 -18.34
N PHE A 82 -6.73 22.37 -17.98
CA PHE A 82 -7.18 23.24 -16.90
C PHE A 82 -7.93 24.48 -17.38
N ARG A 83 -7.98 24.74 -18.69
CA ARG A 83 -8.77 25.81 -19.30
C ARG A 83 -10.10 25.22 -19.84
N GLN A 84 -11.11 25.08 -18.98
CA GLN A 84 -12.53 24.95 -19.39
C GLN A 84 -13.26 26.25 -19.07
#